data_AF-C5A5U8-F1
#
_entry.id   AF-C5A5U8-F1
#
_cell.length_a   1.000
_cell.length_b   1.000
_cell.length_c   1.000
_cell.angle_alpha   90.00
_cell.angle_beta   90.00
_cell.angle_gamma   90.00
#
_symmetry.space_group_name_H-M   'P 1'
#
loop_
_entity.id
_entity.type
_entity.pdbx_description
1 polymer ?
#
loop_
_entity_poly.entity_id
_entity_poly.type
_entity_poly.pdbx_seq_one_letter_code
_entity_poly.pdbx_strand_id
1 'polypeptide(L)'
;MTIHVLSEAAVAVAEKIKSRIIVFLETPPKEVESALLLNTKLTVVIVGPVFDVRNRRLLRLSIPPTLDRESVLNLVSAFLIEQGLIKEGESFVYVSSSELGIKSVKKNLFAVNGFFSHSQSVVQRLLEIAIELSIEGREGHPIGTLFVVGDVKNVMKHSHSMLPNPFKGHKINVLDRKSKEIIKEFAQLDGAFIVSSRGRILAAGVYLEVDPKSLNLRLPPGLGSRHIAAAGITKLTKATAISLSESGTIRIFKNGMMLLEYNPRMKY
;
A
#
# COMPACT_ATOMS: atom_id res chain seq x y z
N MET A 1 -30.43 -6.33 -2.92
CA MET A 1 -31.34 -5.18 -2.72
C MET A 1 -30.62 -4.01 -2.04
N THR A 2 -29.95 -4.21 -0.90
CA THR A 2 -29.24 -3.15 -0.16
C THR A 2 -28.19 -2.37 -0.98
N ILE A 3 -27.33 -3.07 -1.72
CA ILE A 3 -26.27 -2.41 -2.51
C ILE A 3 -26.82 -1.52 -3.64
N HIS A 4 -27.96 -1.88 -4.24
CA HIS A 4 -28.62 -1.03 -5.25
C HIS A 4 -29.08 0.29 -4.63
N VAL A 5 -29.79 0.21 -3.49
CA VAL A 5 -30.27 1.39 -2.76
C VAL A 5 -29.11 2.27 -2.30
N LEU A 6 -28.05 1.67 -1.75
CA LEU A 6 -26.86 2.42 -1.33
C LEU A 6 -26.13 3.05 -2.51
N SER A 7 -26.12 2.42 -3.68
CA SER A 7 -25.51 2.97 -4.90
C SER A 7 -26.27 4.19 -5.42
N GLU A 8 -27.61 4.14 -5.45
CA GLU A 8 -28.45 5.29 -5.82
C GLU A 8 -28.27 6.44 -4.82
N ALA A 9 -28.29 6.13 -3.53
CA ALA A 9 -28.02 7.12 -2.48
C ALA A 9 -26.61 7.73 -2.61
N ALA A 10 -25.61 6.93 -2.99
CA ALA A 10 -24.23 7.40 -3.20
C ALA A 10 -24.14 8.44 -4.31
N VAL A 11 -24.87 8.26 -5.42
CA VAL A 11 -24.93 9.24 -6.50
C VAL A 11 -25.52 10.55 -5.99
N ALA A 12 -26.67 10.50 -5.31
CA ALA A 12 -27.31 11.69 -4.78
C ALA A 12 -26.43 12.43 -3.75
N VAL A 13 -25.72 11.70 -2.88
CA VAL A 13 -24.78 12.29 -1.91
C VAL A 13 -23.59 12.91 -2.63
N ALA A 14 -23.01 12.21 -3.61
CA ALA A 14 -21.86 12.69 -4.38
C ALA A 14 -22.17 14.00 -5.09
N GLU A 15 -23.34 14.11 -5.71
CA GLU A 15 -23.80 15.34 -6.36
C GLU A 15 -23.97 16.49 -5.37
N LYS A 16 -24.59 16.25 -4.20
CA LYS A 16 -24.78 17.27 -3.16
C LYS A 16 -23.47 17.81 -2.60
N ILE A 17 -22.47 16.95 -2.42
CA ILE A 17 -21.14 17.37 -1.93
C ILE A 17 -20.19 17.79 -3.06
N LYS A 18 -20.67 17.80 -4.31
CA LYS A 18 -19.88 18.09 -5.52
C LYS A 18 -18.66 17.16 -5.69
N SER A 19 -18.75 15.94 -5.17
CA SER A 19 -17.78 14.88 -5.44
C SER A 19 -17.99 14.34 -6.84
N ARG A 20 -16.88 14.06 -7.54
CA ARG A 20 -16.89 13.39 -8.84
C ARG A 20 -16.59 11.90 -8.76
N ILE A 21 -16.43 11.37 -7.55
CA ILE A 21 -15.89 10.04 -7.30
C ILE A 21 -16.79 9.27 -6.33
N ILE A 22 -17.11 8.04 -6.71
CA ILE A 22 -17.72 7.03 -5.84
C ILE A 22 -16.76 5.84 -5.74
N VAL A 23 -16.52 5.37 -4.52
CA VAL A 23 -15.65 4.23 -4.23
C VAL A 23 -16.49 3.07 -3.69
N PHE A 24 -16.46 1.93 -4.35
CA PHE A 24 -17.01 0.69 -3.85
C PHE A 24 -15.93 -0.11 -3.13
N LEU A 25 -16.16 -0.44 -1.86
CA LEU A 25 -15.22 -1.22 -1.04
C LEU A 25 -15.23 -2.72 -1.39
N GLU A 26 -16.30 -3.18 -2.02
CA GLU A 26 -16.44 -4.51 -2.60
C GLU A 26 -16.92 -4.41 -4.06
N THR A 27 -16.77 -5.47 -4.84
CA THR A 27 -17.26 -5.46 -6.24
C THR A 27 -18.80 -5.45 -6.28
N PRO A 28 -19.44 -4.39 -6.83
CA PRO A 28 -20.88 -4.35 -6.96
C PRO A 28 -21.36 -5.33 -8.05
N PRO A 29 -22.65 -5.71 -8.06
CA PRO A 29 -23.25 -6.44 -9.18
C PRO A 29 -23.03 -5.72 -10.51
N LYS A 30 -22.89 -6.47 -11.61
CA LYS A 30 -22.59 -5.90 -12.94
C LYS A 30 -23.68 -4.93 -13.41
N GLU A 31 -24.91 -5.16 -13.00
CA GLU A 31 -26.07 -4.33 -13.31
C GLU A 31 -25.92 -2.95 -12.67
N VAL A 32 -25.50 -2.89 -11.40
CA VAL A 32 -25.21 -1.65 -10.67
C VAL A 32 -24.06 -0.90 -11.31
N GLU A 33 -22.95 -1.59 -11.60
CA GLU A 33 -21.78 -1.00 -12.25
C GLU A 33 -22.17 -0.38 -13.60
N SER A 34 -22.90 -1.12 -14.42
CA SER A 34 -23.33 -0.67 -15.75
C SER A 34 -24.27 0.54 -15.65
N ALA A 35 -25.23 0.51 -14.73
CA ALA A 35 -26.16 1.60 -14.50
C ALA A 35 -25.44 2.88 -14.08
N LEU A 36 -24.46 2.79 -13.16
CA LEU A 36 -23.68 3.95 -12.71
C LEU A 36 -22.86 4.58 -13.85
N LEU A 37 -22.26 3.74 -14.71
CA LEU A 37 -21.48 4.22 -15.83
C LEU A 37 -22.32 4.86 -16.94
N LEU A 38 -23.53 4.34 -17.18
CA LEU A 38 -24.46 4.87 -18.17
C LEU A 38 -25.16 6.15 -17.68
N ASN A 39 -25.62 6.17 -16.43
CA ASN A 39 -26.53 7.20 -15.94
C ASN A 39 -25.84 8.38 -15.25
N THR A 40 -24.55 8.24 -14.93
CA THR A 40 -23.79 9.31 -14.25
C THR A 40 -22.54 9.66 -15.05
N LYS A 41 -21.91 10.80 -14.73
CA LYS A 41 -20.55 11.15 -15.21
C LYS A 41 -19.47 10.90 -14.15
N LEU A 42 -19.83 10.29 -13.03
CA LEU A 42 -18.92 10.05 -11.92
C LEU A 42 -17.85 9.03 -12.33
N THR A 43 -16.67 9.18 -11.75
CA THR A 43 -15.63 8.15 -11.75
C THR A 43 -15.98 7.13 -10.68
N VAL A 44 -16.13 5.87 -11.10
CA VAL A 44 -16.38 4.74 -10.22
C VAL A 44 -15.05 4.06 -9.93
N VAL A 45 -14.72 3.93 -8.66
CA VAL A 45 -13.57 3.16 -8.17
C VAL A 45 -14.11 1.90 -7.51
N ILE A 46 -13.55 0.74 -7.83
CA ILE A 46 -13.93 -0.54 -7.25
C ILE A 46 -12.70 -1.15 -6.60
N VAL A 47 -12.80 -1.44 -5.31
CA VAL A 47 -11.82 -2.24 -4.58
C VAL A 47 -12.17 -3.71 -4.75
N GLY A 48 -11.19 -4.51 -5.18
CA GLY A 48 -11.40 -5.92 -5.47
C GLY A 48 -10.08 -6.62 -5.81
N PRO A 49 -10.11 -7.86 -6.34
CA PRO A 49 -8.88 -8.60 -6.63
C PRO A 49 -8.18 -8.12 -7.91
N VAL A 50 -8.91 -7.46 -8.82
CA VAL A 50 -8.41 -7.03 -10.13
C VAL A 50 -7.92 -5.59 -10.08
N PHE A 51 -6.75 -5.33 -10.68
CA PHE A 51 -6.29 -3.97 -10.96
C PHE A 51 -6.50 -3.62 -12.44
N ASP A 52 -7.22 -2.52 -12.70
CA ASP A 52 -7.38 -1.97 -14.04
C ASP A 52 -7.69 -0.47 -13.95
N VAL A 53 -6.78 0.35 -14.45
CA VAL A 53 -6.89 1.82 -14.41
C VAL A 53 -6.87 2.44 -15.80
N ARG A 54 -7.04 1.63 -16.84
CA ARG A 54 -7.03 2.10 -18.24
C ARG A 54 -8.24 2.97 -18.56
N ASN A 55 -9.38 2.67 -17.93
CA ASN A 55 -10.59 3.45 -18.09
C ASN A 55 -10.69 4.51 -16.98
N ARG A 56 -10.56 5.79 -17.32
CA ARG A 56 -10.60 6.89 -16.33
C ARG A 56 -11.96 7.04 -15.62
N ARG A 57 -13.04 6.44 -16.16
CA ARG A 57 -14.35 6.40 -15.52
C ARG A 57 -14.57 5.18 -14.64
N LEU A 58 -13.77 4.13 -14.80
CA LEU A 58 -13.89 2.88 -14.06
C LEU A 58 -12.51 2.38 -13.67
N LEU A 59 -12.16 2.63 -12.41
CA LEU A 59 -10.87 2.29 -11.83
C LEU A 59 -11.05 1.08 -10.93
N ARG A 60 -10.26 0.04 -11.13
CA ARG A 60 -10.22 -1.13 -10.25
C ARG A 60 -8.91 -1.16 -9.51
N LEU A 61 -9.00 -1.22 -8.19
CA LEU A 61 -7.85 -1.23 -7.29
C LEU A 61 -7.74 -2.58 -6.61
N SER A 62 -6.61 -3.25 -6.84
CA SER A 62 -6.24 -4.44 -6.09
C SER A 62 -5.66 -4.04 -4.75
N ILE A 63 -6.44 -4.27 -3.69
CA ILE A 63 -6.10 -4.00 -2.29
C ILE A 63 -6.40 -5.28 -1.49
N PRO A 64 -5.51 -5.71 -0.56
CA PRO A 64 -5.76 -6.91 0.22
C PRO A 64 -7.09 -6.82 1.00
N PRO A 65 -7.93 -7.86 0.94
CA PRO A 65 -9.24 -7.87 1.60
C PRO A 65 -9.13 -7.92 3.13
N THR A 66 -7.95 -8.19 3.66
CA THR A 66 -7.67 -8.26 5.10
C THR A 66 -7.51 -6.88 5.76
N LEU A 67 -7.32 -5.81 4.97
CA LEU A 67 -7.17 -4.47 5.52
C LEU A 67 -8.50 -3.96 6.09
N ASP A 68 -8.41 -3.20 7.19
CA ASP A 68 -9.58 -2.51 7.73
C ASP A 68 -10.05 -1.39 6.77
N ARG A 69 -11.30 -0.97 6.95
CA ARG A 69 -11.95 0.05 6.12
C ARG A 69 -11.14 1.35 6.05
N GLU A 70 -10.61 1.83 7.16
CA GLU A 70 -9.88 3.11 7.17
C GLU A 70 -8.58 3.01 6.37
N SER A 71 -7.84 1.91 6.52
CA SER A 71 -6.66 1.60 5.71
C SER A 71 -6.97 1.54 4.22
N VAL A 72 -8.05 0.85 3.83
CA VAL A 72 -8.50 0.79 2.43
C VAL A 72 -8.81 2.20 1.91
N LEU A 73 -9.60 2.99 2.65
CA LEU A 73 -9.95 4.35 2.26
C LEU A 73 -8.72 5.26 2.14
N ASN A 74 -7.71 5.10 3.00
CA ASN A 74 -6.46 5.86 2.92
C ASN A 74 -5.65 5.48 1.67
N LEU A 75 -5.56 4.19 1.32
CA LEU A 75 -4.92 3.74 0.08
C LEU A 75 -5.64 4.26 -1.17
N VAL A 76 -6.97 4.19 -1.19
CA VAL A 76 -7.77 4.73 -2.29
C VAL A 76 -7.56 6.24 -2.40
N SER A 77 -7.54 6.97 -1.27
CA SER A 77 -7.26 8.41 -1.26
C SER A 77 -5.91 8.71 -1.88
N ALA A 78 -4.87 8.00 -1.46
CA ALA A 78 -3.52 8.13 -1.99
C ALA A 78 -3.46 7.87 -3.52
N PHE A 79 -4.13 6.81 -3.99
CA PHE A 79 -4.23 6.51 -5.42
C PHE A 79 -4.91 7.65 -6.20
N LEU A 80 -6.04 8.14 -5.70
CA LEU A 80 -6.82 9.16 -6.39
C LEU A 80 -6.05 10.49 -6.50
N ILE A 81 -5.26 10.84 -5.48
CA ILE A 81 -4.35 11.98 -5.52
C ILE A 81 -3.27 11.75 -6.60
N GLU A 82 -2.64 10.57 -6.61
CA GLU A 82 -1.59 10.22 -7.59
C GLU A 82 -2.10 10.38 -9.03
N GLN A 83 -3.33 9.94 -9.30
CA GLN A 83 -3.94 10.04 -10.62
C GLN A 83 -4.45 11.47 -10.95
N GLY A 84 -4.31 12.43 -10.04
CA GLY A 84 -4.82 13.79 -10.18
C GLY A 84 -6.35 13.87 -10.24
N LEU A 85 -7.04 12.86 -9.68
CA LEU A 85 -8.50 12.76 -9.71
C LEU A 85 -9.15 13.53 -8.56
N ILE A 86 -8.44 13.63 -7.43
CA ILE A 86 -8.87 14.34 -6.23
C ILE A 86 -7.71 15.16 -5.63
N LYS A 87 -8.04 16.28 -4.99
CA LYS A 87 -7.09 17.18 -4.32
C LYS A 87 -7.30 17.23 -2.80
N GLU A 88 -6.42 17.92 -2.11
CA GLU A 88 -6.51 18.15 -0.66
C GLU A 88 -7.80 18.89 -0.31
N GLY A 89 -8.47 18.43 0.75
CA GLY A 89 -9.73 19.02 1.21
C GLY A 89 -10.95 18.61 0.38
N GLU A 90 -10.76 17.96 -0.78
CA GLU A 90 -11.86 17.34 -1.51
C GLU A 90 -12.27 16.03 -0.83
N SER A 91 -13.52 15.62 -1.08
CA SER A 91 -14.11 14.41 -0.51
C SER A 91 -14.63 13.50 -1.62
N PHE A 92 -14.68 12.20 -1.33
CA PHE A 92 -15.38 11.22 -2.15
C PHE A 92 -16.41 10.45 -1.32
N VAL A 93 -17.40 9.88 -2.00
CA VAL A 93 -18.38 8.99 -1.37
C VAL A 93 -17.87 7.58 -1.48
N TYR A 94 -17.99 6.79 -0.41
CA TYR A 94 -17.73 5.36 -0.47
C TYR A 94 -18.99 4.56 -0.11
N VAL A 95 -19.08 3.37 -0.67
CA VAL A 95 -20.18 2.42 -0.50
C VAL A 95 -19.59 1.08 -0.13
N SER A 96 -20.15 0.44 0.89
CA SER A 96 -19.93 -0.97 1.16
C SER A 96 -21.21 -1.79 0.98
N SER A 97 -21.14 -3.09 1.26
CA SER A 97 -22.31 -3.96 1.33
C SER A 97 -23.41 -3.50 2.29
N SER A 98 -23.07 -2.74 3.35
CA SER A 98 -24.01 -2.35 4.41
C SER A 98 -24.07 -0.87 4.75
N GLU A 99 -23.13 -0.06 4.29
CA GLU A 99 -23.05 1.36 4.65
C GLU A 99 -22.64 2.26 3.49
N LEU A 100 -22.88 3.55 3.67
CA LEU A 100 -22.39 4.62 2.83
C LEU A 100 -21.72 5.66 3.73
N GLY A 101 -20.63 6.26 3.25
CA GLY A 101 -19.97 7.34 3.96
C GLY A 101 -19.24 8.31 3.04
N ILE A 102 -18.72 9.37 3.64
CA ILE A 102 -17.93 10.40 2.96
C ILE A 102 -16.53 10.37 3.55
N LYS A 103 -15.52 10.27 2.69
CA LYS A 103 -14.11 10.37 3.09
C LYS A 103 -13.52 11.68 2.56
N SER A 104 -13.04 12.51 3.46
CA SER A 104 -12.27 13.71 3.12
C SER A 104 -10.79 13.40 3.03
N VAL A 105 -10.14 13.93 2.00
CA VAL A 105 -8.72 13.70 1.73
C VAL A 105 -7.87 14.66 2.57
N LYS A 106 -7.08 14.10 3.50
CA LYS A 106 -6.24 14.86 4.45
C LYS A 106 -4.82 15.14 3.90
N LYS A 107 -4.23 16.26 4.34
CA LYS A 107 -2.92 16.82 3.97
C LYS A 107 -1.70 15.87 4.03
N ASN A 108 -1.77 14.81 4.83
CA ASN A 108 -0.65 13.87 5.01
C ASN A 108 -0.57 12.78 3.91
N LEU A 109 -1.47 12.80 2.92
CA LEU A 109 -1.57 11.78 1.86
C LEU A 109 -0.95 12.22 0.51
N PHE A 110 -0.31 13.39 0.41
CA PHE A 110 -0.05 14.06 -0.89
C PHE A 110 1.25 13.77 -1.66
N ALA A 111 2.26 13.13 -1.08
CA ALA A 111 3.49 12.74 -1.80
C ALA A 111 3.47 11.29 -2.35
N VAL A 112 2.31 10.69 -2.64
CA VAL A 112 2.22 9.33 -3.20
C VAL A 112 2.32 9.34 -4.73
N ASN A 113 3.35 9.96 -5.31
CA ASN A 113 3.62 9.75 -6.73
C ASN A 113 4.37 8.43 -6.91
N GLY A 114 3.77 7.46 -7.59
CA GLY A 114 4.41 6.22 -8.03
C GLY A 114 4.18 4.98 -7.16
N PHE A 115 3.11 4.89 -6.34
CA PHE A 115 2.84 3.66 -5.58
C PHE A 115 2.18 2.59 -6.46
N PHE A 116 1.26 2.99 -7.34
CA PHE A 116 0.46 2.04 -8.12
C PHE A 116 0.99 1.75 -9.53
N SER A 117 2.03 2.45 -10.01
CA SER A 117 2.31 2.47 -11.44
C SER A 117 3.08 1.27 -12.02
N HIS A 118 3.93 0.52 -11.30
CA HIS A 118 4.72 -0.58 -11.95
C HIS A 118 5.11 -1.81 -11.10
N SER A 119 4.56 -2.01 -9.90
CA SER A 119 4.94 -3.17 -9.05
C SER A 119 3.81 -3.68 -8.17
N GLN A 120 2.56 -3.50 -8.59
CA GLN A 120 1.42 -3.73 -7.70
C GLN A 120 1.29 -5.18 -7.24
N SER A 121 1.47 -6.17 -8.13
CA SER A 121 1.44 -7.58 -7.71
C SER A 121 2.55 -7.90 -6.70
N VAL A 122 3.73 -7.27 -6.84
CA VAL A 122 4.88 -7.46 -5.95
C VAL A 122 4.65 -6.78 -4.59
N VAL A 123 4.21 -5.52 -4.60
CA VAL A 123 3.92 -4.75 -3.38
C VAL A 123 2.75 -5.35 -2.62
N GLN A 124 1.68 -5.75 -3.32
CA GLN A 124 0.55 -6.45 -2.74
C GLN A 124 0.99 -7.77 -2.13
N ARG A 125 1.76 -8.58 -2.85
CA ARG A 125 2.25 -9.85 -2.33
C ARG A 125 3.16 -9.67 -1.12
N LEU A 126 4.01 -8.64 -1.11
CA LEU A 126 4.84 -8.31 0.04
C LEU A 126 4.02 -7.77 1.22
N LEU A 127 2.93 -7.05 0.97
CA LEU A 127 1.99 -6.63 2.00
C LEU A 127 1.27 -7.84 2.60
N GLU A 128 0.81 -8.79 1.79
CA GLU A 128 0.26 -10.07 2.26
C GLU A 128 1.28 -10.83 3.12
N ILE A 129 2.52 -10.97 2.63
CA ILE A 129 3.61 -11.60 3.39
C ILE A 129 3.85 -10.85 4.71
N ALA A 130 3.83 -9.51 4.71
CA ALA A 130 3.99 -8.73 5.94
C ALA A 130 2.83 -8.94 6.93
N ILE A 131 1.59 -9.08 6.45
CA ILE A 131 0.43 -9.44 7.28
C ILE A 131 0.61 -10.83 7.88
N GLU A 132 1.02 -11.81 7.07
CA GLU A 132 1.31 -13.17 7.52
C GLU A 132 2.46 -13.19 8.55
N LEU A 133 3.56 -12.47 8.31
CA LEU A 133 4.67 -12.32 9.27
C LEU A 133 4.26 -11.60 10.56
N SER A 134 3.28 -10.70 10.51
CA SER A 134 2.74 -10.04 11.71
C SER A 134 1.88 -10.96 12.55
N ILE A 135 1.14 -11.87 11.92
CA ILE A 135 0.20 -12.76 12.60
C ILE A 135 0.91 -14.04 13.06
N GLU A 136 1.54 -14.76 12.12
CA GLU A 136 2.23 -16.02 12.38
C GLU A 136 3.55 -15.78 13.11
N GLY A 137 4.30 -14.77 12.68
CA GLY A 137 5.57 -14.43 13.28
C GLY A 137 6.59 -15.58 13.27
N ARG A 138 7.57 -15.52 14.17
CA ARG A 138 8.40 -16.66 14.59
C ARG A 138 7.99 -17.00 16.01
N GLU A 139 7.69 -18.27 16.26
CA GLU A 139 7.25 -18.73 17.59
C GLU A 139 6.05 -17.92 18.12
N GLY A 140 5.14 -17.51 17.24
CA GLY A 140 3.93 -16.75 17.56
C GLY A 140 4.13 -15.23 17.73
N HIS A 141 5.35 -14.71 17.55
CA HIS A 141 5.69 -13.30 17.76
C HIS A 141 6.03 -12.60 16.43
N PRO A 142 5.49 -11.40 16.17
CA PRO A 142 5.78 -10.65 14.93
C PRO A 142 7.29 -10.48 14.71
N ILE A 143 7.73 -10.67 13.47
CA ILE A 143 9.14 -10.49 13.10
C ILE A 143 9.30 -9.14 12.41
N GLY A 144 10.01 -8.20 13.04
CA GLY A 144 10.30 -6.91 12.43
C GLY A 144 11.03 -7.09 11.10
N THR A 145 10.47 -6.58 10.00
CA THR A 145 10.98 -6.82 8.64
C THR A 145 10.89 -5.54 7.81
N LEU A 146 11.89 -5.28 6.96
CA LEU A 146 11.85 -4.17 6.00
C LEU A 146 12.02 -4.69 4.57
N PHE A 147 11.06 -4.42 3.70
CA PHE A 147 11.16 -4.66 2.27
C PHE A 147 11.34 -3.33 1.53
N VAL A 148 12.28 -3.27 0.60
CA VAL A 148 12.47 -2.14 -0.33
C VAL A 148 12.31 -2.65 -1.76
N VAL A 149 11.38 -2.08 -2.50
CA VAL A 149 10.91 -2.56 -3.80
C VAL A 149 11.22 -1.54 -4.89
N GLY A 150 11.90 -1.98 -5.93
CA GLY A 150 12.21 -1.17 -7.11
C GLY A 150 13.44 -0.27 -6.92
N ASP A 151 13.77 0.46 -7.99
CA ASP A 151 14.94 1.36 -8.09
C ASP A 151 16.26 0.77 -7.53
N VAL A 152 16.44 -0.54 -7.72
CA VAL A 152 17.48 -1.35 -7.05
C VAL A 152 18.87 -0.72 -7.18
N LYS A 153 19.22 -0.22 -8.38
CA LYS A 153 20.54 0.38 -8.60
C LYS A 153 20.80 1.59 -7.69
N ASN A 154 19.81 2.46 -7.49
CA ASN A 154 19.98 3.63 -6.63
C ASN A 154 19.84 3.26 -5.16
N VAL A 155 18.95 2.32 -4.81
CA VAL A 155 18.87 1.77 -3.45
C VAL A 155 20.23 1.20 -3.01
N MET A 156 20.87 0.41 -3.88
CA MET A 156 22.16 -0.22 -3.57
C MET A 156 23.30 0.80 -3.37
N LYS A 157 23.21 2.01 -3.97
CA LYS A 157 24.20 3.09 -3.75
C LYS A 157 24.10 3.72 -2.37
N HIS A 158 22.95 3.61 -1.73
CA HIS A 158 22.67 4.11 -0.38
C HIS A 158 22.60 2.96 0.63
N SER A 159 23.42 1.92 0.42
CA SER A 159 23.34 0.73 1.25
C SER A 159 24.66 -0.03 1.34
N HIS A 160 24.83 -0.76 2.43
CA HIS A 160 25.91 -1.73 2.59
C HIS A 160 25.38 -3.03 3.19
N SER A 161 26.13 -4.11 3.01
CA SER A 161 25.85 -5.41 3.62
C SER A 161 26.99 -5.78 4.57
N MET A 162 26.65 -6.10 5.82
CA MET A 162 27.63 -6.59 6.79
C MET A 162 27.86 -8.10 6.66
N LEU A 163 26.85 -8.83 6.18
CA LEU A 163 26.88 -10.28 6.01
C LEU A 163 26.85 -10.68 4.53
N PRO A 164 27.37 -11.87 4.17
CA PRO A 164 27.19 -12.43 2.84
C PRO A 164 25.71 -12.52 2.48
N ASN A 165 25.35 -12.04 1.29
CA ASN A 165 23.97 -12.02 0.84
C ASN A 165 23.44 -13.46 0.60
N PRO A 166 22.41 -13.92 1.34
CA PRO A 166 21.89 -15.28 1.21
C PRO A 166 21.11 -15.52 -0.09
N PHE A 167 20.71 -14.46 -0.80
CA PHE A 167 20.00 -14.54 -2.08
C PHE A 167 20.94 -14.46 -3.30
N LYS A 168 22.25 -14.32 -3.09
CA LYS A 168 23.24 -14.27 -4.19
C LYS A 168 23.24 -15.59 -4.95
N GLY A 169 23.06 -15.52 -6.28
CA GLY A 169 22.99 -16.71 -7.14
C GLY A 169 21.62 -17.40 -7.19
N HIS A 170 20.72 -17.13 -6.25
CA HIS A 170 19.37 -17.69 -6.23
C HIS A 170 18.40 -16.88 -7.08
N LYS A 171 17.34 -17.50 -7.63
CA LYS A 171 16.33 -16.82 -8.45
C LYS A 171 14.95 -16.77 -7.82
N ILE A 172 14.90 -16.57 -6.50
CA ILE A 172 13.65 -16.54 -5.73
C ILE A 172 12.85 -15.28 -6.07
N ASN A 173 11.55 -15.45 -6.31
CA ASN A 173 10.60 -14.37 -6.54
C ASN A 173 9.54 -14.36 -5.43
N VAL A 174 9.17 -13.17 -4.92
CA VAL A 174 8.13 -13.02 -3.88
C VAL A 174 6.75 -13.50 -4.34
N LEU A 175 6.54 -13.53 -5.66
CA LEU A 175 5.31 -14.03 -6.29
C LEU A 175 5.21 -15.57 -6.26
N ASP A 176 6.31 -16.27 -5.97
CA ASP A 176 6.31 -17.73 -5.87
C ASP A 176 5.65 -18.17 -4.56
N ARG A 177 4.76 -19.18 -4.61
CA ARG A 177 4.06 -19.65 -3.40
C ARG A 177 4.99 -20.07 -2.27
N LYS A 178 6.17 -20.62 -2.59
CA LYS A 178 7.16 -21.12 -1.63
C LYS A 178 8.10 -20.04 -1.09
N SER A 179 8.09 -18.82 -1.63
CA SER A 179 9.03 -17.77 -1.20
C SER A 179 8.78 -17.33 0.23
N LYS A 180 7.55 -17.47 0.73
CA LYS A 180 7.16 -17.04 2.08
C LYS A 180 8.05 -17.65 3.16
N GLU A 181 8.17 -18.98 3.18
CA GLU A 181 8.95 -19.67 4.21
C GLU A 181 10.42 -19.25 4.16
N ILE A 182 10.96 -19.03 2.96
CA ILE A 182 12.33 -18.55 2.79
C ILE A 182 12.48 -17.12 3.31
N ILE A 183 11.53 -16.23 3.00
CA ILE A 183 11.53 -14.85 3.52
C ILE A 183 11.45 -14.88 5.05
N LYS A 184 10.58 -15.72 5.62
CA LYS A 184 10.39 -15.88 7.06
C LYS A 184 11.66 -16.32 7.78
N GLU A 185 12.42 -17.25 7.19
CA GLU A 185 13.72 -17.68 7.72
C GLU A 185 14.72 -16.51 7.80
N PHE A 186 14.81 -15.71 6.74
CA PHE A 186 15.74 -14.57 6.68
C PHE A 186 15.18 -13.26 7.24
N ALA A 187 13.92 -13.22 7.68
CA ALA A 187 13.25 -12.01 8.18
C ALA A 187 13.88 -11.46 9.47
N GLN A 188 14.60 -12.30 10.21
CA GLN A 188 15.30 -11.92 11.44
C GLN A 188 16.65 -11.25 11.18
N LEU A 189 17.14 -11.29 9.93
CA LEU A 189 18.34 -10.56 9.60
C LEU A 189 18.09 -9.07 9.78
N ASP A 190 19.03 -8.40 10.45
CA ASP A 190 18.93 -6.97 10.61
C ASP A 190 19.27 -6.25 9.29
N GLY A 191 18.40 -5.31 8.91
CA GLY A 191 18.43 -4.64 7.62
C GLY A 191 17.19 -4.93 6.75
N ALA A 192 17.34 -4.66 5.46
CA ALA A 192 16.26 -4.71 4.48
C ALA A 192 16.43 -5.87 3.49
N PHE A 193 15.29 -6.39 3.03
CA PHE A 193 15.18 -7.11 1.77
C PHE A 193 15.14 -6.13 0.61
N ILE A 194 16.01 -6.33 -0.38
CA ILE A 194 16.01 -5.56 -1.62
C ILE A 194 15.34 -6.39 -2.71
N VAL A 195 14.20 -5.91 -3.21
CA VAL A 195 13.33 -6.62 -4.16
C VAL A 195 13.22 -5.80 -5.44
N SER A 196 13.37 -6.44 -6.61
CA SER A 196 13.15 -5.78 -7.89
C SER A 196 11.67 -5.43 -8.10
N SER A 197 11.39 -4.52 -9.04
CA SER A 197 10.03 -4.23 -9.50
C SER A 197 9.30 -5.45 -10.10
N ARG A 198 10.03 -6.51 -10.47
CA ARG A 198 9.49 -7.79 -10.98
C ARG A 198 9.39 -8.88 -9.90
N GLY A 199 9.67 -8.55 -8.63
CA GLY A 199 9.47 -9.45 -7.49
C GLY A 199 10.65 -10.36 -7.16
N ARG A 200 11.72 -10.39 -7.99
CA ARG A 200 12.96 -11.09 -7.62
C ARG A 200 13.54 -10.49 -6.35
N ILE A 201 13.92 -11.33 -5.39
CA ILE A 201 14.67 -10.92 -4.20
C ILE A 201 16.17 -10.89 -4.57
N LEU A 202 16.81 -9.74 -4.37
CA LEU A 202 18.21 -9.53 -4.73
C LEU A 202 19.11 -9.70 -3.52
N ALA A 203 18.67 -9.22 -2.36
CA ALA A 203 19.43 -9.28 -1.12
C ALA A 203 18.52 -9.27 0.11
N ALA A 204 19.06 -9.70 1.25
CA ALA A 204 18.49 -9.56 2.58
C ALA A 204 19.60 -9.16 3.57
N GLY A 205 19.24 -8.54 4.69
CA GLY A 205 20.20 -8.03 5.67
C GLY A 205 20.99 -6.81 5.17
N VAL A 206 20.37 -5.99 4.32
CA VAL A 206 21.00 -4.79 3.75
C VAL A 206 20.73 -3.57 4.62
N TYR A 207 21.77 -2.92 5.11
CA TYR A 207 21.67 -1.68 5.87
C TYR A 207 21.50 -0.51 4.91
N LEU A 208 20.52 0.35 5.20
CA LEU A 208 20.24 1.54 4.40
C LEU A 208 20.88 2.75 5.06
N GLU A 209 21.78 3.39 4.33
CA GLU A 209 22.49 4.60 4.77
C GLU A 209 21.62 5.82 4.46
N VAL A 210 20.81 6.21 5.44
CA VAL A 210 19.98 7.40 5.35
C VAL A 210 20.32 8.35 6.48
N ASP A 211 20.49 9.63 6.15
CA ASP A 211 20.61 10.68 7.16
C ASP A 211 19.26 11.40 7.32
N PRO A 212 18.50 11.11 8.40
CA PRO A 212 17.19 11.74 8.60
C PRO A 212 17.24 13.25 8.76
N LYS A 213 18.35 13.82 9.29
CA LYS A 213 18.44 15.26 9.55
C LYS A 213 18.54 16.06 8.25
N SER A 214 19.28 15.54 7.26
CA SER A 214 19.40 16.18 5.95
C SER A 214 18.15 16.01 5.06
N LEU A 215 17.30 15.00 5.34
CA LEU A 215 16.16 14.66 4.49
C LEU A 215 14.84 15.35 4.87
N ASN A 216 14.78 16.10 5.97
CA ASN A 216 13.58 16.80 6.46
C ASN A 216 12.35 15.85 6.51
N LEU A 217 12.54 14.62 6.98
CA LEU A 217 11.50 13.61 7.04
C LEU A 217 10.42 14.00 8.06
N ARG A 218 9.16 14.04 7.63
CA ARG A 218 8.00 14.31 8.50
C ARG A 218 7.41 12.98 8.98
N LEU A 219 8.03 12.41 9.99
CA LEU A 219 7.61 11.15 10.60
C LEU A 219 6.92 11.39 11.95
N PRO A 220 5.83 10.65 12.28
CA PRO A 220 5.27 10.64 13.62
C PRO A 220 6.33 10.33 14.69
N PRO A 221 6.22 10.90 15.90
CA PRO A 221 7.10 10.54 17.01
C PRO A 221 6.92 9.06 17.39
N GLY A 222 7.99 8.45 17.93
CA GLY A 222 7.97 7.05 18.39
C GLY A 222 8.33 6.00 17.31
N LEU A 223 8.69 6.42 16.10
CA LEU A 223 9.14 5.52 15.05
C LEU A 223 10.64 5.19 15.17
N GLY A 224 10.97 3.90 15.31
CA GLY A 224 12.35 3.39 15.35
C GLY A 224 13.14 3.46 14.04
N SER A 225 14.40 2.99 14.08
CA SER A 225 15.41 3.10 13.02
C SER A 225 14.97 2.53 11.66
N ARG A 226 14.26 1.39 11.61
CA ARG A 226 13.76 0.79 10.36
C ARG A 226 12.74 1.68 9.64
N HIS A 227 11.94 2.45 10.37
CA HIS A 227 10.98 3.39 9.77
C HIS A 227 11.69 4.59 9.16
N ILE A 228 12.72 5.09 9.86
CA ILE A 228 13.58 6.16 9.36
C ILE A 228 14.29 5.70 8.08
N ALA A 229 14.83 4.49 8.08
CA ALA A 229 15.43 3.85 6.92
C ALA A 229 14.45 3.76 5.73
N ALA A 230 13.23 3.27 5.98
CA ALA A 230 12.17 3.16 4.97
C ALA A 230 11.76 4.51 4.36
N ALA A 231 11.56 5.53 5.19
CA ALA A 231 11.23 6.86 4.72
C ALA A 231 12.43 7.49 3.98
N GLY A 232 13.63 7.43 4.55
CA GLY A 232 14.83 8.01 3.95
C GLY A 232 15.14 7.42 2.58
N ILE A 233 15.11 6.08 2.44
CA ILE A 233 15.46 5.43 1.17
C ILE A 233 14.44 5.75 0.08
N THR A 234 13.17 5.83 0.44
CA THR A 234 12.10 6.17 -0.51
C THR A 234 12.06 7.67 -0.84
N LYS A 235 12.73 8.52 -0.04
CA LYS A 235 12.95 9.94 -0.36
C LYS A 235 14.09 10.13 -1.35
N LEU A 236 15.16 9.35 -1.22
CA LEU A 236 16.37 9.40 -2.04
C LEU A 236 16.21 8.69 -3.39
N THR A 237 15.27 7.75 -3.49
CA THR A 237 15.10 6.87 -4.65
C THR A 237 13.65 6.81 -5.09
N LYS A 238 13.38 6.17 -6.24
CA LYS A 238 12.02 5.88 -6.70
C LYS A 238 11.44 4.61 -6.09
N ALA A 239 12.11 4.00 -5.11
CA ALA A 239 11.65 2.77 -4.47
C ALA A 239 10.39 2.99 -3.62
N THR A 240 9.72 1.88 -3.29
CA THR A 240 8.64 1.81 -2.29
C THR A 240 9.14 0.92 -1.16
N ALA A 241 8.85 1.27 0.10
CA ALA A 241 9.25 0.44 1.24
C ALA A 241 8.04 -0.05 2.03
N ILE A 242 8.10 -1.27 2.54
CA ILE A 242 7.10 -1.85 3.46
C ILE A 242 7.85 -2.26 4.72
N SER A 243 7.49 -1.69 5.85
CA SER A 243 8.06 -2.05 7.15
C SER A 243 7.02 -2.76 8.01
N LEU A 244 7.40 -3.86 8.64
CA LEU A 244 6.70 -4.51 9.73
C LEU A 244 7.49 -4.23 11.02
N SER A 245 6.82 -3.70 12.05
CA SER A 245 7.41 -3.55 13.38
C SER A 245 7.29 -4.84 14.20
N GLU A 246 8.10 -4.94 15.26
CA GLU A 246 8.03 -6.05 16.24
C GLU A 246 6.70 -6.05 17.02
N SER A 247 5.97 -4.93 17.03
CA SER A 247 4.61 -4.83 17.57
C SER A 247 3.52 -5.31 16.59
N GLY A 248 3.89 -5.77 15.38
CA GLY A 248 2.95 -6.19 14.35
C GLY A 248 2.36 -5.05 13.52
N THR A 249 2.86 -3.81 13.63
CA THR A 249 2.35 -2.71 12.81
C THR A 249 3.07 -2.67 11.46
N ILE A 250 2.29 -2.74 10.39
CA ILE A 250 2.73 -2.67 9.00
C ILE A 250 2.57 -1.26 8.49
N ARG A 251 3.59 -0.75 7.81
CA ARG A 251 3.59 0.57 7.21
C ARG A 251 4.16 0.53 5.80
N ILE A 252 3.64 1.40 4.95
CA ILE A 252 4.11 1.57 3.58
C ILE A 252 4.67 2.97 3.43
N PHE A 253 5.84 3.09 2.79
CA PHE A 253 6.51 4.36 2.52
C PHE A 253 6.76 4.59 1.04
N LYS A 254 6.62 5.84 0.62
CA LYS A 254 6.96 6.33 -0.72
C LYS A 254 7.32 7.81 -0.67
N ASN A 255 8.35 8.22 -1.42
CA ASN A 255 8.80 9.61 -1.50
C ASN A 255 9.07 10.25 -0.12
N GLY A 256 9.50 9.45 0.86
CA GLY A 256 9.75 9.88 2.23
C GLY A 256 8.53 10.08 3.11
N MET A 257 7.35 9.65 2.68
CA MET A 257 6.13 9.70 3.47
C MET A 257 5.58 8.31 3.78
N MET A 258 4.82 8.22 4.87
CA MET A 258 4.01 7.06 5.22
C MET A 258 2.64 7.13 4.52
N LEU A 259 2.27 6.08 3.80
CA LEU A 259 1.03 5.98 3.03
C LEU A 259 -0.06 5.18 3.73
N LEU A 260 0.36 4.16 4.48
CA LEU A 260 -0.48 3.25 5.19
C LEU A 260 0.18 2.92 6.52
N GLU A 261 -0.65 2.78 7.54
CA GLU A 261 -0.33 2.17 8.82
C GLU A 261 -1.48 1.22 9.15
N TYR A 262 -1.16 -0.04 9.41
CA TYR A 262 -2.13 -1.08 9.70
C TYR A 262 -1.54 -2.07 10.70
N ASN A 263 -2.27 -2.41 11.76
CA ASN A 263 -1.86 -3.47 12.68
C ASN A 263 -2.90 -4.60 12.63
N PRO A 264 -2.58 -5.76 12.03
CA PRO A 264 -3.50 -6.90 11.96
C PRO A 264 -3.90 -7.49 13.31
N ARG A 265 -3.14 -7.21 14.38
CA ARG A 265 -3.37 -7.72 15.73
C ARG A 265 -4.25 -6.79 16.56
N MET A 266 -4.46 -5.56 16.12
CA MET A 266 -5.37 -4.62 16.76
C MET A 266 -6.73 -4.70 16.07
N LYS A 267 -7.76 -5.12 16.81
CA LYS A 267 -9.14 -5.00 16.35
C LYS A 267 -9.61 -3.57 16.64
N TYR A 268 -9.90 -2.81 15.59
CA TYR A 268 -10.56 -1.51 15.67
C TYR A 268 -12.08 -1.68 15.70
#